data_AF-A0A7R9T3H4-F1
#
_entry.id   AF-A0A7R9T3H4-F1
#
_cell.length_a   1.000
_cell.length_b   1.000
_cell.length_c   1.000
_cell.angle_alpha   90.00
_cell.angle_beta   90.00
_cell.angle_gamma   90.00
#
_symmetry.space_group_name_H-M   'P 1'
#
loop_
_entity.id
_entity.type
_entity.pdbx_description
1 polymer ?
#
loop_
_entity_poly.entity_id
_entity_poly.type
_entity_poly.pdbx_seq_one_letter_code
_entity_poly.pdbx_strand_id
1 'polypeptide(L)'
;ANGACDEATLGEVYNPDGGAGACAGGTCAIGDVCARMDAGMIASVSGKTYEFVDRNLPLAGRRSVSGRALAVWRGDRAAGLDGFSAGKVPFACATIEEDDGEDGFVEARATLGTTLSKISGLVTMRQSAADAAADTRISVQLVNRAHGDAIGPYRWAIYSGTAGSSNSCAHVGRLYNPEEKSSCASRGAEALAEDCPIGEIWVRQGTLSSSEIVLYSDSNLPLSGAKSIVGKTFVLLDGNDAEVLCSDVVLASKTGRSLAMPKVSIGAQVGLVTVLLIVSVLVLRYYGNLPSSCSFKRRSSRGDFSRLSEEFREVAFTN
;
A
#
# COMPACT_ATOMS: atom_id res chain seq x y z
N ALA A 1 -6.15 7.82 -0.10
CA ALA A 1 -7.42 7.13 0.18
C ALA A 1 -7.37 6.65 1.62
N ASN A 2 -8.35 7.01 2.46
CA ASN A 2 -8.43 6.49 3.83
C ASN A 2 -8.95 5.06 3.76
N GLY A 3 -8.08 4.11 3.40
CA GLY A 3 -8.35 2.70 3.68
C GLY A 3 -8.45 2.56 5.19
N ALA A 4 -9.55 1.98 5.68
CA ALA A 4 -9.67 1.71 7.10
C ALA A 4 -8.49 0.84 7.52
N CYS A 5 -7.73 1.31 8.50
CA CYS A 5 -6.68 0.51 9.14
C CYS A 5 -7.41 -0.59 9.90
N ASP A 6 -7.49 -1.76 9.28
CA ASP A 6 -8.06 -2.95 9.90
C ASP A 6 -6.96 -4.00 10.02
N GLU A 7 -7.04 -4.81 11.07
CA GLU A 7 -6.07 -5.88 11.37
C GLU A 7 -5.94 -6.84 10.18
N ALA A 8 -7.06 -7.14 9.53
CA ALA A 8 -7.11 -7.99 8.33
C ALA A 8 -6.33 -7.42 7.12
N THR A 9 -6.02 -6.12 7.10
CA THR A 9 -5.33 -5.45 5.99
C THR A 9 -3.87 -5.13 6.27
N LEU A 10 -3.48 -5.03 7.54
CA LEU A 10 -2.11 -4.66 7.94
C LEU A 10 -1.15 -5.85 7.93
N GLY A 11 -1.67 -7.06 8.13
CA GLY A 11 -0.87 -8.26 8.25
C GLY A 11 0.05 -8.24 9.48
N GLU A 12 1.07 -9.10 9.44
CA GLU A 12 2.03 -9.26 10.54
C GLU A 12 3.09 -8.16 10.56
N VAL A 13 3.71 -7.97 11.74
CA VAL A 13 4.87 -7.08 11.89
C VAL A 13 5.99 -7.54 10.96
N TYR A 14 6.53 -6.60 10.17
CA TYR A 14 7.56 -6.92 9.18
C TYR A 14 8.82 -7.51 9.84
N ASN A 15 9.02 -8.81 9.65
CA ASN A 15 10.07 -9.56 10.31
C ASN A 15 10.75 -10.54 9.35
N PRO A 16 11.44 -10.04 8.33
CA PRO A 16 11.94 -10.88 7.25
C PRO A 16 13.19 -11.69 7.67
N ASP A 17 13.77 -11.41 8.84
CA ASP A 17 14.92 -12.11 9.42
C ASP A 17 14.54 -13.11 10.52
N GLY A 18 13.25 -13.21 10.86
CA GLY A 18 12.80 -14.08 11.95
C GLY A 18 13.31 -13.64 13.33
N GLY A 19 13.52 -12.34 13.53
CA GLY A 19 13.81 -11.76 14.85
C GLY A 19 12.67 -12.00 15.85
N ALA A 20 12.90 -11.78 17.15
CA ALA A 20 11.83 -11.96 18.12
C ALA A 20 10.69 -10.96 17.83
N GLY A 21 9.43 -11.42 17.93
CA GLY A 21 8.23 -10.60 17.71
C GLY A 21 8.01 -9.51 18.77
N ALA A 22 8.78 -9.55 19.87
CA ALA A 22 8.93 -8.49 20.84
C ALA A 22 10.41 -8.32 21.17
N CYS A 23 10.90 -7.08 21.21
CA CYS A 23 12.28 -6.79 21.59
C CYS A 23 12.61 -7.30 23.00
N ALA A 24 13.30 -8.44 23.09
CA ALA A 24 13.93 -8.91 24.31
C ALA A 24 15.38 -9.30 24.01
N GLY A 25 16.35 -8.58 24.58
CA GLY A 25 17.78 -8.93 24.46
C GLY A 25 18.47 -8.55 23.14
N GLY A 26 17.92 -7.62 22.34
CA GLY A 26 18.62 -7.00 21.21
C GLY A 26 18.30 -7.56 19.81
N THR A 27 17.42 -8.55 19.67
CA THR A 27 16.97 -9.08 18.38
C THR A 27 15.49 -8.76 18.14
N CYS A 28 15.22 -7.65 17.44
CA CYS A 28 13.86 -7.19 17.15
C CYS A 28 13.49 -7.40 15.69
N ALA A 29 12.21 -7.63 15.42
CA ALA A 29 11.66 -7.49 14.07
C ALA A 29 11.95 -6.08 13.53
N ILE A 30 12.29 -5.98 12.24
CA ILE A 30 12.58 -4.69 11.57
C ILE A 30 11.38 -3.74 11.67
N GLY A 31 10.16 -4.28 11.57
CA GLY A 31 8.91 -3.53 11.65
C GLY A 31 8.49 -3.12 13.07
N ASP A 32 9.12 -3.65 14.13
CA ASP A 32 8.81 -3.26 15.51
C ASP A 32 9.55 -1.95 15.90
N VAL A 33 9.20 -0.89 15.19
CA VAL A 33 9.81 0.44 15.37
C VAL A 33 9.54 1.01 16.76
N CYS A 34 8.40 0.65 17.38
CA CYS A 34 8.03 1.11 18.71
C CYS A 34 9.05 0.63 19.74
N ALA A 35 9.31 -0.68 19.77
CA ALA A 35 10.23 -1.25 20.72
C ALA A 35 11.70 -0.91 20.40
N ARG A 36 12.06 -0.79 19.12
CA ARG A 36 13.41 -0.38 18.70
C ARG A 36 13.78 1.05 19.11
N MET A 37 12.80 1.95 19.17
CA MET A 37 13.01 3.34 19.58
C MET A 37 12.83 3.56 21.09
N ASP A 38 12.53 2.50 21.87
CA ASP A 38 12.05 2.61 23.25
C ASP A 38 10.92 3.65 23.38
N ALA A 39 10.04 3.68 22.37
CA ALA A 39 8.95 4.61 22.30
C ALA A 39 7.86 4.18 23.29
N GLY A 40 7.94 4.72 24.51
CA GLY A 40 6.92 4.50 25.54
C GLY A 40 5.52 4.99 25.13
N MET A 41 4.51 4.65 25.94
CA MET A 41 3.13 5.01 25.66
C MET A 41 2.94 6.54 25.54
N ILE A 42 2.40 6.97 24.41
CA ILE A 42 1.96 8.35 24.21
C ILE A 42 0.59 8.51 24.88
N ALA A 43 0.58 9.03 26.11
CA ALA A 43 -0.64 9.19 26.90
C ALA A 43 -1.68 10.17 26.30
N SER A 44 -1.21 11.16 25.54
CA SER A 44 -2.06 12.14 24.85
C SER A 44 -1.36 12.71 23.62
N VAL A 45 -2.06 12.70 22.49
CA VAL A 45 -1.65 13.32 21.22
C VAL A 45 -2.25 14.72 21.01
N SER A 46 -3.10 15.19 21.95
CA SER A 46 -3.83 16.46 21.77
C SER A 46 -2.87 17.66 21.80
N GLY A 47 -2.70 18.32 20.65
CA GLY A 47 -1.88 19.52 20.49
C GLY A 47 -0.38 19.29 20.68
N LYS A 48 0.09 18.03 20.63
CA LYS A 48 1.49 17.66 20.80
C LYS A 48 2.02 16.91 19.58
N THR A 49 3.22 17.28 19.15
CA THR A 49 3.99 16.52 18.18
C THR A 49 5.03 15.70 18.94
N TYR A 50 5.09 14.40 18.64
CA TYR A 50 6.14 13.52 19.13
C TYR A 50 7.05 13.17 17.96
N GLU A 51 8.35 13.22 18.19
CA GLU A 51 9.38 12.90 17.22
C GLU A 51 10.19 11.73 17.76
N PHE A 52 10.32 10.68 16.95
CA PHE A 52 11.11 9.50 17.26
C PHE A 52 12.06 9.26 16.10
N VAL A 53 13.26 8.76 16.41
CA VAL A 53 14.31 8.53 15.42
C VAL A 53 14.82 7.10 15.56
N ASP A 54 14.52 6.28 14.56
CA ASP A 54 15.20 5.00 14.35
C ASP A 54 16.33 5.21 13.33
N ARG A 55 17.58 5.06 13.78
CA ARG A 55 18.77 5.25 12.92
C ARG A 55 19.07 4.05 12.02
N ASN A 56 18.40 2.93 12.26
CA ASN A 56 18.66 1.64 11.63
C ASN A 56 17.41 1.10 10.93
N LEU A 57 16.43 1.95 10.59
CA LEU A 57 15.26 1.57 9.80
C LEU A 57 15.66 1.53 8.31
N PRO A 58 15.68 0.35 7.67
CA PRO A 58 16.09 0.24 6.28
C PRO A 58 15.04 0.85 5.36
N LEU A 59 15.38 1.96 4.68
CA LEU A 59 14.55 2.57 3.64
C LEU A 59 14.97 2.15 2.22
N ALA A 60 16.08 1.43 2.09
CA ALA A 60 16.61 0.89 0.85
C ALA A 60 17.22 -0.50 1.11
N GLY A 61 17.58 -1.19 0.03
CA GLY A 61 18.05 -2.56 0.00
C GLY A 61 16.91 -3.58 0.19
N ARG A 62 17.29 -4.86 0.15
CA ARG A 62 16.39 -6.03 0.24
C ARG A 62 15.41 -6.01 1.43
N ARG A 63 15.81 -5.38 2.53
CA ARG A 63 15.02 -5.29 3.77
C ARG A 63 14.23 -3.98 3.90
N SER A 64 14.10 -3.21 2.82
CA SER A 64 13.42 -1.92 2.85
C SER A 64 11.99 -2.03 3.38
N VAL A 65 11.63 -1.09 4.26
CA VAL A 65 10.25 -0.89 4.73
C VAL A 65 9.43 0.01 3.80
N SER A 66 10.04 0.58 2.77
CA SER A 66 9.35 1.38 1.76
C SER A 66 8.25 0.57 1.08
N GLY A 67 7.09 1.19 0.89
CA GLY A 67 5.85 0.57 0.38
C GLY A 67 5.07 -0.25 1.42
N ARG A 68 5.58 -0.44 2.63
CA ARG A 68 4.87 -1.12 3.73
C ARG A 68 4.04 -0.14 4.55
N ALA A 69 3.14 -0.65 5.38
CA ALA A 69 2.34 0.17 6.27
C ALA A 69 3.09 0.46 7.59
N LEU A 70 3.14 1.73 7.97
CA LEU A 70 3.40 2.16 9.34
C LEU A 70 2.05 2.22 10.07
N ALA A 71 1.91 1.47 11.16
CA ALA A 71 0.70 1.45 11.97
C ALA A 71 0.97 1.95 13.39
N VAL A 72 0.08 2.81 13.89
CA VAL A 72 0.00 3.23 15.29
C VAL A 72 -1.07 2.39 15.95
N TRP A 73 -0.68 1.67 17.00
CA TRP A 73 -1.59 0.79 17.73
C TRP A 73 -2.09 1.47 19.00
N ARG A 74 -3.38 1.28 19.32
CA ARG A 74 -3.92 1.73 20.60
C ARG A 74 -3.66 0.67 21.65
N GLY A 75 -3.05 1.07 22.77
CA GLY A 75 -2.88 0.17 23.91
C GLY A 75 -4.09 0.03 24.82
N ASP A 76 -4.17 -1.14 25.46
CA ASP A 76 -5.15 -1.40 26.51
C ASP A 76 -4.60 -0.91 27.86
N ARG A 77 -5.31 0.03 28.49
CA ARG A 77 -4.93 0.56 29.81
C ARG A 77 -5.17 -0.44 30.94
N ALA A 78 -5.93 -1.52 30.71
CA ALA A 78 -6.31 -2.47 31.75
C ALA A 78 -5.24 -3.54 32.04
N ALA A 79 -4.22 -3.70 31.18
CA ALA A 79 -3.33 -4.85 31.25
C ALA A 79 -2.13 -4.72 32.21
N GLY A 80 -1.79 -3.53 32.71
CA GLY A 80 -0.79 -3.34 33.80
C GLY A 80 0.60 -3.98 33.61
N LEU A 81 0.92 -4.48 32.41
CA LEU A 81 2.15 -5.20 32.10
C LEU A 81 3.06 -4.29 31.27
N ASP A 82 4.28 -4.19 31.78
CA ASP A 82 5.56 -3.64 31.34
C ASP A 82 6.07 -4.08 29.96
N GLY A 83 5.18 -4.52 29.08
CA GLY A 83 5.50 -4.87 27.71
C GLY A 83 4.20 -4.94 26.94
N PHE A 84 4.07 -4.10 25.92
CA PHE A 84 2.91 -4.07 25.05
C PHE A 84 2.87 -5.32 24.17
N SER A 85 2.45 -6.44 24.75
CA SER A 85 2.04 -7.60 23.97
C SER A 85 0.61 -7.33 23.51
N ALA A 86 0.45 -7.05 22.20
CA ALA A 86 -0.82 -7.01 21.48
C ALA A 86 -1.69 -5.75 21.65
N GLY A 87 -1.29 -4.65 21.02
CA GLY A 87 -2.28 -3.68 20.56
C GLY A 87 -3.23 -4.37 19.62
N LYS A 88 -4.48 -4.57 20.05
CA LYS A 88 -5.45 -5.33 19.25
C LYS A 88 -6.18 -4.49 18.23
N VAL A 89 -6.05 -3.17 18.29
CA VAL A 89 -6.78 -2.25 17.42
C VAL A 89 -5.81 -1.24 16.82
N PRO A 90 -5.58 -1.28 15.50
CA PRO A 90 -4.85 -0.23 14.81
C PRO A 90 -5.63 1.08 14.94
N PHE A 91 -4.96 2.12 15.43
CA PHE A 91 -5.54 3.45 15.61
C PHE A 91 -5.45 4.27 14.33
N ALA A 92 -4.30 4.21 13.67
CA ALA A 92 -4.03 4.88 12.42
C ALA A 92 -2.92 4.12 11.68
N CYS A 93 -2.88 4.27 10.37
CA CYS A 93 -1.88 3.65 9.53
C CYS A 93 -1.69 4.48 8.26
N ALA A 94 -0.51 4.36 7.67
CA ALA A 94 -0.19 4.97 6.39
C ALA A 94 0.88 4.12 5.69
N THR A 95 0.90 4.15 4.36
CA THR A 95 1.99 3.55 3.59
C THR A 95 3.23 4.43 3.70
N ILE A 96 4.39 3.81 3.92
CA ILE A 96 5.69 4.47 3.84
C ILE A 96 5.99 4.66 2.35
N GLU A 97 5.91 5.88 1.87
CA GLU A 97 6.22 6.23 0.49
C GLU A 97 7.56 6.96 0.43
N GLU A 98 8.37 6.64 -0.57
CA GLU A 98 9.52 7.48 -0.94
C GLU A 98 9.01 8.78 -1.56
N ASP A 99 9.72 9.88 -1.28
CA ASP A 99 9.48 11.13 -1.98
C ASP A 99 9.94 10.97 -3.44
N ASP A 100 8.98 11.06 -4.36
CA ASP A 100 9.23 10.92 -5.80
C ASP A 100 10.00 12.10 -6.40
N GLY A 101 10.24 13.17 -5.62
CA GLY A 101 10.91 14.36 -6.09
C GLY A 101 10.17 15.04 -7.25
N GLU A 102 10.88 15.92 -7.96
CA GLU A 102 10.32 16.63 -9.12
C GLU A 102 10.21 15.73 -10.36
N ASP A 103 11.16 14.80 -10.53
CA ASP A 103 11.24 13.89 -11.69
C ASP A 103 10.18 12.79 -11.65
N GLY A 104 9.64 12.48 -10.46
CA GLY A 104 8.63 11.46 -10.28
C GLY A 104 9.21 10.05 -10.23
N PHE A 105 8.38 9.08 -10.62
CA PHE A 105 8.72 7.66 -10.65
C PHE A 105 8.49 7.03 -12.02
N VAL A 106 9.25 5.98 -12.32
CA VAL A 106 8.98 5.03 -13.40
C VAL A 106 8.20 3.87 -12.83
N GLU A 107 7.10 3.50 -13.49
CA GLU A 107 6.33 2.30 -13.14
C GLU A 107 6.29 1.37 -14.35
N ALA A 108 6.52 0.07 -14.10
CA ALA A 108 6.42 -0.99 -15.08
C ALA A 108 5.54 -2.13 -14.55
N ARG A 109 4.96 -2.92 -15.45
CA ARG A 109 4.04 -4.01 -15.12
C ARG A 109 4.30 -5.23 -15.99
N ALA A 110 4.07 -6.40 -15.44
CA ALA A 110 4.01 -7.68 -16.16
C ALA A 110 2.77 -8.45 -15.72
N THR A 111 1.95 -8.87 -16.69
CA THR A 111 0.65 -9.52 -16.44
C THR A 111 0.75 -10.99 -16.80
N LEU A 112 0.77 -11.85 -15.79
CA LEU A 112 1.04 -13.27 -15.92
C LEU A 112 -0.25 -14.07 -16.12
N GLY A 113 -0.19 -15.00 -17.07
CA GLY A 113 -1.29 -15.89 -17.38
C GLY A 113 -2.43 -15.21 -18.14
N THR A 114 -3.42 -16.03 -18.49
CA THR A 114 -4.63 -15.63 -19.18
C THR A 114 -5.85 -16.00 -18.34
N THR A 115 -7.05 -15.77 -18.86
CA THR A 115 -8.30 -16.25 -18.26
C THR A 115 -8.37 -17.78 -18.19
N LEU A 116 -7.64 -18.49 -19.05
CA LEU A 116 -7.59 -19.96 -19.09
C LEU A 116 -6.48 -20.55 -18.22
N SER A 117 -5.53 -19.72 -17.77
CA SER A 117 -4.42 -20.19 -16.94
C SER A 117 -4.91 -20.51 -15.53
N LYS A 118 -4.48 -21.66 -15.00
CA LYS A 118 -4.74 -22.07 -13.60
C LYS A 118 -4.23 -21.02 -12.62
N ILE A 119 -3.04 -20.50 -12.88
CA ILE A 119 -2.42 -19.41 -12.14
C ILE A 119 -2.38 -18.18 -13.03
N SER A 120 -2.61 -17.03 -12.44
CA SER A 120 -2.39 -15.73 -13.07
C SER A 120 -1.83 -14.76 -12.05
N GLY A 121 -1.35 -13.61 -12.49
CA GLY A 121 -0.89 -12.60 -11.56
C GLY A 121 -0.58 -11.27 -12.19
N LEU A 122 -0.32 -10.31 -11.33
CA LEU A 122 0.16 -8.99 -11.69
C LEU A 122 1.44 -8.72 -10.91
N VAL A 123 2.49 -8.36 -11.63
CA VAL A 123 3.73 -7.84 -11.07
C VAL A 123 3.77 -6.35 -11.40
N THR A 124 3.84 -5.51 -10.38
CA THR A 124 4.09 -4.08 -10.54
C THR A 124 5.47 -3.74 -10.00
N MET A 125 6.20 -2.91 -10.73
CA MET A 125 7.55 -2.50 -10.41
C MET A 125 7.62 -0.99 -10.44
N ARG A 126 8.26 -0.38 -9.45
CA ARG A 126 8.37 1.08 -9.35
C ARG A 126 9.78 1.47 -8.91
N GLN A 127 10.34 2.47 -9.58
CA GLN A 127 11.67 3.01 -9.32
C GLN A 127 11.61 4.54 -9.41
N SER A 128 12.51 5.25 -8.72
CA SER A 128 12.70 6.69 -8.96
C SER A 128 13.02 6.97 -10.44
N ALA A 129 12.45 8.04 -11.00
CA ALA A 129 12.77 8.46 -12.37
C ALA A 129 14.10 9.24 -12.46
N ALA A 130 14.55 9.82 -11.34
CA ALA A 130 15.79 10.59 -11.26
C ALA A 130 17.05 9.71 -11.23
N ASP A 131 16.92 8.48 -10.72
CA ASP A 131 18.06 7.60 -10.46
C ASP A 131 17.81 6.16 -10.93
N ALA A 132 18.53 5.75 -11.98
CA ALA A 132 18.47 4.40 -12.52
C ALA A 132 19.09 3.34 -11.60
N ALA A 133 19.91 3.74 -10.63
CA ALA A 133 20.50 2.87 -9.61
C ALA A 133 19.66 2.80 -8.32
N ALA A 134 18.58 3.57 -8.24
CA ALA A 134 17.66 3.47 -7.11
C ALA A 134 17.03 2.09 -7.03
N ASP A 135 16.64 1.70 -5.82
CA ASP A 135 15.89 0.48 -5.58
C ASP A 135 14.60 0.43 -6.41
N THR A 136 14.33 -0.75 -6.97
CA THR A 136 13.04 -1.05 -7.58
C THR A 136 12.18 -1.79 -6.57
N ARG A 137 11.06 -1.17 -6.18
CA ARG A 137 10.00 -1.82 -5.41
C ARG A 137 9.18 -2.72 -6.32
N ILE A 138 8.95 -3.95 -5.87
CA ILE A 138 8.24 -4.97 -6.64
C ILE A 138 7.07 -5.47 -5.80
N SER A 139 5.85 -5.29 -6.31
CA SER A 139 4.64 -5.86 -5.73
C SER A 139 4.14 -6.99 -6.63
N VAL A 140 4.04 -8.19 -6.04
CA VAL A 140 3.62 -9.41 -6.75
C VAL A 140 2.31 -9.89 -6.18
N GLN A 141 1.30 -10.05 -7.03
CA GLN A 141 0.04 -10.69 -6.69
C GLN A 141 -0.16 -11.89 -7.59
N LEU A 142 -0.17 -13.10 -7.02
CA LEU A 142 -0.52 -14.33 -7.73
C LEU A 142 -1.90 -14.82 -7.28
N VAL A 143 -2.67 -15.31 -8.23
CA VAL A 143 -4.02 -15.85 -8.01
C VAL A 143 -4.08 -17.24 -8.59
N ASN A 144 -4.41 -18.22 -7.76
CA ASN A 144 -4.74 -19.56 -8.20
C ASN A 144 -6.26 -19.68 -8.39
N ARG A 145 -6.70 -19.99 -9.61
CA ARG A 145 -8.11 -20.20 -9.95
C ARG A 145 -8.53 -21.67 -9.86
N ALA A 146 -7.58 -22.60 -9.78
CA ALA A 146 -7.87 -23.98 -9.46
C ALA A 146 -8.08 -24.07 -7.94
N HIS A 147 -9.34 -24.06 -7.49
CA HIS A 147 -9.69 -24.24 -6.08
C HIS A 147 -8.96 -25.46 -5.49
N GLY A 148 -8.18 -25.27 -4.42
CA GLY A 148 -7.58 -26.35 -3.63
C GLY A 148 -6.07 -26.55 -3.76
N ASP A 149 -5.39 -25.89 -4.71
CA ASP A 149 -3.93 -26.04 -4.88
C ASP A 149 -3.15 -24.87 -4.24
N ALA A 150 -2.06 -25.18 -3.53
CA ALA A 150 -1.11 -24.19 -3.04
C ALA A 150 -0.46 -23.44 -4.22
N ILE A 151 -0.13 -22.15 -4.04
CA ILE A 151 0.69 -21.42 -5.01
C ILE A 151 2.15 -21.79 -4.78
N GLY A 152 2.83 -22.25 -5.83
CA GLY A 152 4.28 -22.41 -5.84
C GLY A 152 4.80 -23.59 -4.99
N PRO A 153 6.11 -23.62 -4.71
CA PRO A 153 7.09 -22.54 -4.91
C PRO A 153 7.44 -22.31 -6.38
N TYR A 154 7.41 -21.04 -6.82
CA TYR A 154 7.88 -20.64 -8.15
C TYR A 154 9.17 -19.81 -8.05
N ARG A 155 10.14 -20.16 -8.88
CA ARG A 155 11.25 -19.24 -9.20
C ARG A 155 10.75 -18.20 -10.17
N TRP A 156 11.43 -17.05 -10.18
CA TRP A 156 11.04 -15.90 -10.98
C TRP A 156 12.28 -15.13 -11.42
N ALA A 157 12.27 -14.74 -12.69
CA ALA A 157 13.46 -14.21 -13.35
C ALA A 157 13.10 -13.28 -14.52
N ILE A 158 14.08 -12.49 -14.95
CA ILE A 158 13.98 -11.67 -16.18
C ILE A 158 14.80 -12.33 -17.28
N TYR A 159 14.19 -12.48 -18.44
CA TYR A 159 14.77 -13.05 -19.64
C TYR A 159 14.89 -12.01 -20.75
N SER A 160 15.92 -12.13 -21.59
CA SER A 160 16.35 -11.08 -22.52
C SER A 160 15.40 -10.82 -23.69
N GLY A 161 14.60 -11.82 -24.06
CA GLY A 161 13.66 -11.77 -25.16
C GLY A 161 12.30 -11.22 -24.77
N THR A 162 11.31 -11.47 -25.63
CA THR A 162 9.93 -11.01 -25.48
C THR A 162 8.98 -12.19 -25.60
N ALA A 163 8.01 -12.31 -24.70
CA ALA A 163 6.92 -13.27 -24.78
C ALA A 163 5.95 -12.97 -25.94
N GLY A 164 5.94 -11.71 -26.43
CA GLY A 164 5.10 -11.29 -27.54
C GLY A 164 3.60 -11.35 -27.22
N SER A 165 2.75 -11.32 -28.25
CA SER A 165 1.30 -11.17 -28.06
C SER A 165 0.58 -12.41 -27.50
N SER A 166 1.23 -13.57 -27.48
CA SER A 166 0.63 -14.83 -27.01
C SER A 166 0.99 -15.18 -25.56
N ASN A 167 1.81 -14.37 -24.88
CA ASN A 167 2.42 -14.73 -23.59
C ASN A 167 3.05 -16.14 -23.61
N SER A 168 3.62 -16.53 -24.76
CA SER A 168 4.25 -17.84 -24.93
C SER A 168 5.69 -17.76 -24.48
N CYS A 169 6.10 -18.68 -23.61
CA CYS A 169 7.46 -18.65 -23.06
C CYS A 169 8.51 -19.23 -24.01
N ALA A 170 8.09 -19.83 -25.13
CA ALA A 170 8.97 -20.48 -26.10
C ALA A 170 10.11 -19.60 -26.66
N HIS A 171 9.98 -18.26 -26.61
CA HIS A 171 10.95 -17.33 -27.20
C HIS A 171 11.49 -16.28 -26.21
N VAL A 172 11.43 -16.54 -24.90
CA VAL A 172 11.91 -15.58 -23.89
C VAL A 172 13.43 -15.40 -23.91
N GLY A 173 14.17 -16.31 -24.56
CA GLY A 173 15.61 -16.19 -24.79
C GLY A 173 16.43 -16.65 -23.60
N ARG A 174 17.53 -15.95 -23.29
CA ARG A 174 18.41 -16.28 -22.15
C ARG A 174 18.09 -15.43 -20.94
N LEU A 175 18.52 -15.87 -19.76
CA LEU A 175 18.52 -15.05 -18.55
C LEU A 175 19.15 -13.68 -18.81
N TYR A 176 18.48 -12.61 -18.41
CA TYR A 176 18.95 -11.25 -18.68
C TYR A 176 20.19 -10.94 -17.82
N ASN A 177 21.35 -10.94 -18.49
CA ASN A 177 22.65 -10.75 -17.88
C ASN A 177 23.55 -9.90 -18.78
N PRO A 178 23.28 -8.58 -18.90
CA PRO A 178 24.04 -7.70 -19.80
C PRO A 178 25.50 -7.51 -19.40
N GLU A 179 25.88 -7.90 -18.18
CA GLU A 179 27.24 -7.77 -17.64
C GLU A 179 27.99 -9.10 -17.54
N GLU A 180 27.40 -10.18 -18.07
CA GLU A 180 28.02 -11.52 -18.09
C GLU A 180 28.50 -12.02 -16.71
N LYS A 181 27.77 -11.64 -15.65
CA LYS A 181 28.05 -12.05 -14.27
C LYS A 181 27.81 -13.53 -14.06
N SER A 182 28.60 -14.18 -13.22
CA SER A 182 28.33 -15.55 -12.77
C SER A 182 27.06 -15.60 -11.91
N SER A 183 26.33 -16.72 -11.95
CA SER A 183 25.18 -16.93 -11.04
C SER A 183 25.58 -16.71 -9.58
N CYS A 184 24.68 -16.07 -8.83
CA CYS A 184 24.89 -15.83 -7.40
C CYS A 184 24.15 -16.83 -6.51
N ALA A 185 23.57 -17.90 -7.08
CA ALA A 185 22.78 -18.90 -6.38
C ALA A 185 23.50 -19.54 -5.17
N SER A 186 24.83 -19.69 -5.24
CA SER A 186 25.64 -20.25 -4.14
C SER A 186 25.68 -19.36 -2.90
N ARG A 187 25.50 -18.04 -3.07
CA ARG A 187 25.44 -17.06 -1.97
C ARG A 187 24.01 -16.79 -1.52
N GLY A 188 23.02 -17.05 -2.38
CA GLY A 188 21.61 -16.90 -2.04
C GLY A 188 21.28 -15.49 -1.59
N ALA A 189 20.58 -15.41 -0.45
CA ALA A 189 20.15 -14.20 0.24
C ALA A 189 21.30 -13.26 0.68
N GLU A 190 22.53 -13.77 0.81
CA GLU A 190 23.72 -13.03 1.24
C GLU A 190 24.49 -12.42 0.05
N ALA A 191 24.06 -12.70 -1.18
CA ALA A 191 24.65 -12.09 -2.36
C ALA A 191 24.40 -10.58 -2.37
N LEU A 192 25.45 -9.79 -2.57
CA LEU A 192 25.30 -8.39 -2.97
C LEU A 192 24.54 -8.36 -4.29
N ALA A 193 23.51 -7.51 -4.37
CA ALA A 193 22.59 -7.52 -5.49
C ALA A 193 23.32 -7.22 -6.79
N GLU A 194 24.28 -6.30 -6.77
CA GLU A 194 25.13 -5.89 -7.87
C GLU A 194 26.05 -7.00 -8.39
N ASP A 195 26.36 -8.03 -7.61
CA ASP A 195 27.19 -9.15 -8.09
C ASP A 195 26.37 -10.21 -8.83
N CYS A 196 25.04 -10.15 -8.72
CA CYS A 196 24.15 -11.09 -9.39
C CYS A 196 23.85 -10.67 -10.83
N PRO A 197 23.56 -11.64 -11.72
CA PRO A 197 22.86 -11.35 -12.96
C PRO A 197 21.54 -10.61 -12.66
N ILE A 198 21.25 -9.54 -13.41
CA ILE A 198 20.04 -8.72 -13.21
C ILE A 198 18.78 -9.59 -13.19
N GLY A 199 18.68 -10.51 -14.16
CA GLY A 199 17.54 -11.39 -14.31
C GLY A 199 17.41 -12.50 -13.26
N GLU A 200 18.42 -12.76 -12.43
CA GLU A 200 18.40 -13.82 -11.41
C GLU A 200 17.74 -13.33 -10.11
N ILE A 201 16.49 -12.85 -10.20
CA ILE A 201 15.77 -12.20 -9.08
C ILE A 201 15.52 -13.19 -7.93
N TRP A 202 15.07 -14.41 -8.23
CA TRP A 202 14.70 -15.39 -7.22
C TRP A 202 15.82 -15.75 -6.23
N VAL A 203 17.09 -15.61 -6.63
CA VAL A 203 18.23 -15.83 -5.72
C VAL A 203 18.28 -14.73 -4.66
N ARG A 204 18.03 -13.48 -5.07
CA ARG A 204 18.05 -12.31 -4.19
C ARG A 204 16.78 -12.21 -3.35
N GLN A 205 15.62 -12.57 -3.91
CA GLN A 205 14.32 -12.31 -3.28
C GLN A 205 13.66 -13.57 -2.69
N GLY A 206 14.12 -14.77 -3.04
CA GLY A 206 13.47 -16.03 -2.69
C GLY A 206 12.41 -16.45 -3.71
N THR A 207 11.69 -17.54 -3.44
CA THR A 207 10.62 -18.05 -4.33
C THR A 207 9.25 -17.45 -4.00
N LEU A 208 8.35 -17.44 -4.98
CA LEU A 208 6.96 -17.02 -4.81
C LEU A 208 6.07 -18.21 -4.42
N SER A 209 5.37 -18.11 -3.30
CA SER A 209 4.48 -19.17 -2.81
C SER A 209 3.23 -18.66 -2.07
N SER A 210 2.84 -17.40 -2.30
CA SER A 210 1.71 -16.77 -1.62
C SER A 210 0.64 -16.30 -2.61
N SER A 211 -0.62 -16.36 -2.18
CA SER A 211 -1.77 -15.73 -2.85
C SER A 211 -2.02 -14.29 -2.42
N GLU A 212 -1.31 -13.84 -1.38
CA GLU A 212 -1.35 -12.46 -0.92
C GLU A 212 -0.45 -11.57 -1.79
N ILE A 213 -0.61 -10.26 -1.64
CA ILE A 213 0.30 -9.29 -2.26
C ILE A 213 1.61 -9.32 -1.48
N VAL A 214 2.71 -9.69 -2.14
CA VAL A 214 4.04 -9.70 -1.54
C VAL A 214 4.87 -8.55 -2.09
N LEU A 215 5.52 -7.82 -1.20
CA LEU A 215 6.35 -6.66 -1.52
C LEU A 215 7.84 -6.96 -1.31
N TYR A 216 8.63 -6.65 -2.33
CA TYR A 216 10.09 -6.76 -2.37
C TYR A 216 10.74 -5.43 -2.74
N SER A 217 12.02 -5.29 -2.43
CA SER A 217 12.89 -4.21 -2.91
C SER A 217 14.16 -4.82 -3.49
N ASP A 218 14.55 -4.40 -4.69
CA ASP A 218 15.73 -4.92 -5.38
C ASP A 218 16.58 -3.77 -5.92
N SER A 219 17.83 -3.69 -5.47
CA SER A 219 18.80 -2.68 -5.89
C SER A 219 19.51 -3.01 -7.21
N ASN A 220 19.23 -4.16 -7.83
CA ASN A 220 19.78 -4.57 -9.12
C ASN A 220 18.69 -4.97 -10.11
N LEU A 221 17.60 -4.19 -10.15
CA LEU A 221 16.49 -4.38 -11.08
C LEU A 221 16.05 -3.07 -11.74
N PRO A 222 16.92 -2.41 -12.52
CA PRO A 222 16.65 -1.07 -13.04
C PRO A 222 15.47 -1.04 -14.03
N LEU A 223 14.59 -0.05 -13.88
CA LEU A 223 13.49 0.24 -14.82
C LEU A 223 13.88 1.29 -15.85
N SER A 224 14.98 2.01 -15.63
CA SER A 224 15.53 3.03 -16.54
C SER A 224 17.01 2.79 -16.83
N GLY A 225 17.59 3.62 -17.72
CA GLY A 225 18.99 3.51 -18.11
C GLY A 225 19.31 2.33 -19.03
N ALA A 226 20.60 2.13 -19.32
CA ALA A 226 21.08 1.18 -20.34
C ALA A 226 20.82 -0.29 -20.00
N LYS A 227 20.66 -0.61 -18.72
CA LYS A 227 20.42 -1.98 -18.22
C LYS A 227 18.95 -2.25 -17.90
N SER A 228 18.04 -1.37 -18.34
CA SER A 228 16.62 -1.47 -18.02
C SER A 228 16.01 -2.82 -18.40
N ILE A 229 15.22 -3.37 -17.48
CA ILE A 229 14.42 -4.59 -17.71
C ILE A 229 13.13 -4.31 -18.48
N VAL A 230 12.80 -3.04 -18.76
CA VAL A 230 11.67 -2.70 -19.62
C VAL A 230 11.90 -3.27 -21.03
N GLY A 231 10.85 -3.88 -21.59
CA GLY A 231 10.91 -4.61 -22.87
C GLY A 231 11.62 -5.96 -22.78
N LYS A 232 11.92 -6.45 -21.57
CA LYS A 232 12.35 -7.84 -21.30
C LYS A 232 11.18 -8.65 -20.78
N THR A 233 11.35 -9.95 -20.61
CA THR A 233 10.27 -10.83 -20.15
C THR A 233 10.43 -11.20 -18.69
N PHE A 234 9.38 -11.02 -17.90
CA PHE A 234 9.25 -11.65 -16.58
C PHE A 234 8.78 -13.09 -16.75
N VAL A 235 9.47 -14.05 -16.15
CA VAL A 235 9.18 -15.49 -16.28
C VAL A 235 9.04 -16.11 -14.89
N LEU A 236 7.96 -16.88 -14.69
CA LEU A 236 7.80 -17.81 -13.57
C LEU A 236 8.26 -19.21 -14.00
N LEU A 237 9.09 -19.83 -13.18
CA LEU A 237 9.59 -21.18 -13.38
C LEU A 237 9.14 -22.09 -12.23
N ASP A 238 8.82 -23.34 -12.55
CA ASP A 238 8.53 -24.36 -11.55
C ASP A 238 9.81 -24.93 -10.90
N GLY A 239 9.65 -25.92 -10.03
CA GLY A 239 10.78 -26.57 -9.35
C GLY A 239 11.75 -27.34 -10.26
N ASN A 240 11.38 -27.58 -11.52
CA ASN A 240 12.22 -28.23 -12.54
C ASN A 240 12.82 -27.22 -13.53
N ASP A 241 12.77 -25.92 -13.22
CA ASP A 241 13.18 -24.83 -14.10
C ASP A 241 12.41 -24.78 -15.44
N ALA A 242 11.20 -25.35 -15.48
CA ALA A 242 10.31 -25.22 -16.62
C ALA A 242 9.55 -23.90 -16.55
N GLU A 243 9.49 -23.19 -17.68
CA GLU A 243 8.78 -21.91 -17.80
C GLU A 243 7.26 -22.15 -17.76
N VAL A 244 6.60 -21.63 -16.72
CA VAL A 244 5.17 -21.84 -16.47
C VAL A 244 4.34 -20.70 -17.03
N LEU A 245 4.75 -19.46 -16.72
CA LEU A 245 4.08 -18.24 -17.15
C LEU A 245 5.13 -17.19 -17.46
N CYS A 246 4.84 -16.34 -18.43
CA CYS A 246 5.71 -15.25 -18.80
C CYS A 246 4.90 -14.06 -19.32
N SER A 247 5.49 -12.87 -19.23
CA SER A 247 4.90 -11.64 -19.73
C SER A 247 5.97 -10.58 -19.95
N ASP A 248 5.82 -9.79 -21.01
CA ASP A 248 6.69 -8.65 -21.26
C ASP A 248 6.53 -7.60 -20.15
N VAL A 249 7.66 -7.08 -19.69
CA VAL A 249 7.74 -5.95 -18.77
C VAL A 249 7.50 -4.68 -19.55
N VAL A 250 6.32 -4.10 -19.38
CA VAL A 250 5.89 -2.89 -20.09
C VAL A 250 5.80 -1.71 -19.13
N LEU A 251 6.12 -0.50 -19.61
CA LEU A 251 5.87 0.70 -18.82
C LEU A 251 4.37 0.84 -18.56
N ALA A 252 4.00 1.10 -17.31
CA ALA A 252 2.65 1.53 -17.00
C ALA A 252 2.45 2.92 -17.65
N SER A 253 1.52 3.03 -18.59
CA SER A 253 1.14 4.34 -19.11
C SER A 253 0.70 5.22 -17.93
N LYS A 254 1.09 6.51 -17.93
CA LYS A 254 0.52 7.54 -17.04
C LYS A 254 -0.97 7.78 -17.38
N THR A 255 -1.81 6.75 -17.42
CA THR A 255 -3.27 6.89 -17.43
C THR A 255 -3.73 7.10 -16.01
N GLY A 256 -3.46 8.32 -15.57
CA GLY A 256 -3.71 8.81 -14.24
C GLY A 256 -3.00 10.13 -14.15
N ARG A 257 -3.53 11.17 -14.83
CA ARG A 257 -3.38 12.51 -14.29
C ARG A 257 -3.75 12.36 -12.82
N SER A 258 -2.76 12.51 -11.94
CA SER A 258 -3.06 13.04 -10.62
C SER A 258 -3.83 14.31 -10.93
N LEU A 259 -5.17 14.24 -10.82
CA LEU A 259 -5.91 15.44 -10.51
C LEU A 259 -5.28 15.83 -9.19
N ALA A 260 -4.30 16.73 -9.25
CA ALA A 260 -3.91 17.53 -8.13
C ALA A 260 -5.24 18.03 -7.59
N MET A 261 -5.75 17.37 -6.56
CA MET A 261 -6.89 17.88 -5.84
C MET A 261 -6.36 19.21 -5.34
N PRO A 262 -6.88 20.36 -5.80
CA PRO A 262 -6.47 21.61 -5.22
C PRO A 262 -6.72 21.43 -3.73
N LYS A 263 -5.69 21.65 -2.91
CA LYS A 263 -5.84 21.69 -1.45
C LYS A 263 -7.01 22.64 -1.19
N VAL A 264 -8.18 22.11 -0.89
CA VAL A 264 -9.31 22.95 -0.51
C VAL A 264 -8.94 23.46 0.86
N SER A 265 -8.47 24.71 0.90
CA SER A 265 -8.24 25.42 2.14
C SER A 265 -9.57 25.50 2.87
N ILE A 266 -9.68 24.72 3.95
CA ILE A 266 -10.84 24.70 4.85
C ILE A 266 -11.15 26.14 5.35
N GLY A 267 -10.14 27.03 5.38
CA GLY A 267 -10.32 28.44 5.73
C GLY A 267 -11.21 29.25 4.79
N ALA A 268 -11.26 28.92 3.49
CA ALA A 268 -12.09 29.65 2.53
C ALA A 268 -13.59 29.30 2.63
N GLN A 269 -13.91 28.05 2.98
CA GLN A 269 -15.30 27.61 3.11
C GLN A 269 -15.96 28.09 4.42
N VAL A 270 -15.21 28.12 5.53
CA VAL A 270 -15.72 28.63 6.80
C VAL A 270 -16.02 30.14 6.70
N GLY A 271 -15.20 30.91 5.97
CA GLY A 271 -15.43 32.33 5.70
C GLY A 271 -16.68 32.61 4.87
N LEU A 272 -16.92 31.85 3.79
CA LEU A 272 -18.11 32.04 2.95
C LEU A 272 -19.41 31.73 3.70
N VAL A 273 -19.43 30.64 4.47
CA VAL A 273 -20.64 30.23 5.22
C VAL A 273 -20.95 31.20 6.36
N THR A 274 -19.93 31.69 7.07
CA THR A 274 -20.12 32.70 8.12
C THR A 274 -20.63 34.03 7.56
N VAL A 275 -20.10 34.50 6.41
CA VAL A 275 -20.60 35.72 5.77
C VAL A 275 -22.05 35.56 5.29
N LEU A 276 -22.40 34.42 4.69
CA LEU A 276 -23.78 34.15 4.27
C LEU A 276 -24.76 34.09 5.44
N LEU A 277 -24.36 33.50 6.58
CA LEU A 277 -25.17 33.49 7.80
C LEU A 277 -25.34 34.90 8.39
N ILE A 278 -24.29 35.72 8.41
CA ILE A 278 -24.38 37.10 8.89
C ILE A 278 -25.31 37.93 7.98
N VAL A 279 -25.18 37.79 6.66
CA VAL A 279 -26.04 38.48 5.70
C VAL A 279 -27.49 38.03 5.83
N SER A 280 -27.77 36.73 6.01
CA SER A 280 -29.14 36.26 6.17
C SER A 280 -29.79 36.78 7.45
N VAL A 281 -29.04 36.85 8.55
CA VAL A 281 -29.51 37.44 9.82
C VAL A 281 -29.76 38.95 9.67
N LEU A 282 -28.89 39.67 8.97
CA LEU A 282 -29.08 41.10 8.70
C LEU A 282 -30.29 41.37 7.80
N VAL A 283 -30.48 40.55 6.77
CA VAL A 283 -31.64 40.62 5.86
C VAL A 283 -32.93 40.33 6.63
N LEU A 284 -32.96 39.30 7.48
CA LEU A 284 -34.11 38.99 8.33
C LEU A 284 -34.42 40.13 9.31
N ARG A 285 -33.40 40.79 9.87
CA ARG A 285 -33.59 41.99 10.71
C ARG A 285 -34.06 43.20 9.93
N TYR A 286 -33.60 43.38 8.69
CA TYR A 286 -34.03 44.47 7.81
C TYR A 286 -35.51 44.31 7.45
N TYR A 287 -35.93 43.12 7.02
CA TYR A 287 -37.33 42.84 6.70
C TYR A 287 -38.25 42.73 7.92
N GLY A 288 -37.69 42.39 9.10
CA GLY A 288 -38.42 42.39 10.37
C GLY A 288 -38.69 43.79 10.96
N ASN A 289 -38.04 44.84 10.44
CA ASN A 289 -38.18 46.23 10.90
C ASN A 289 -38.93 47.13 9.90
N LEU A 290 -39.56 46.58 8.86
CA LEU A 290 -40.51 47.37 8.07
C LEU A 290 -41.77 47.67 8.93
N PRO A 291 -42.25 48.93 8.98
CA PRO A 291 -43.52 49.23 9.63
C PRO A 291 -44.64 48.49 8.91
N SER A 292 -45.31 47.60 9.63
CA SER A 292 -46.45 46.83 9.13
C SER A 292 -47.62 47.78 8.83
N SER A 293 -47.86 48.06 7.55
CA SER A 293 -49.14 48.58 7.07
C SER A 293 -49.70 47.61 6.04
N CYS A 294 -50.24 46.49 6.54
CA CYS A 294 -51.26 45.68 5.87
C CYS A 294 -51.84 44.68 6.88
N SER A 295 -53.12 44.89 7.21
CA SER A 295 -53.89 44.02 8.10
C SER A 295 -54.17 42.69 7.39
N PHE A 296 -53.40 41.63 7.71
CA PHE A 296 -53.72 40.27 7.30
C PHE A 296 -54.44 39.56 8.45
N LYS A 297 -55.69 39.20 8.19
CA LYS A 297 -56.62 38.55 9.11
C LYS A 297 -56.04 37.21 9.57
N ARG A 298 -55.68 37.09 10.86
CA ARG A 298 -55.31 35.81 11.49
C ARG A 298 -56.47 34.81 11.37
N ARG A 299 -56.28 33.75 10.59
CA ARG A 299 -57.05 32.51 10.75
C ARG A 299 -56.19 31.55 11.57
N SER A 300 -56.52 31.45 12.86
CA SER A 300 -55.96 30.46 13.77
C SER A 300 -56.43 29.06 13.35
N SER A 301 -55.52 28.23 12.84
CA SER A 301 -55.68 26.77 12.90
C SER A 301 -54.60 26.24 13.83
N ARG A 302 -55.02 25.79 15.01
CA ARG A 302 -54.19 25.01 15.95
C ARG A 302 -54.06 23.60 15.37
N GLY A 303 -52.92 23.31 14.74
CA GLY A 303 -52.48 21.94 14.48
C GLY A 303 -51.76 21.42 15.71
N ASP A 304 -52.43 20.57 16.47
CA ASP A 304 -51.92 19.87 17.63
C ASP A 304 -51.10 18.66 17.15
N PHE A 305 -49.77 18.76 17.17
CA PHE A 305 -48.87 17.63 16.90
C PHE A 305 -48.43 17.00 18.23
N SER A 306 -49.39 16.41 18.92
CA SER A 306 -49.12 15.57 20.09
C SER A 306 -50.10 14.38 20.13
N ARG A 307 -50.04 13.51 19.11
CA ARG A 307 -50.58 12.13 19.14
C ARG A 307 -50.26 11.41 17.84
N LEU A 308 -49.18 10.63 17.82
CA LEU A 308 -49.04 9.39 17.04
C LEU A 308 -47.86 8.60 17.66
N SER A 309 -47.97 8.30 18.95
CA SER A 309 -47.44 7.06 19.50
C SER A 309 -48.58 6.04 19.43
N GLU A 310 -48.24 4.80 19.09
CA GLU A 310 -49.16 3.66 18.85
C GLU A 310 -49.65 3.52 17.41
N GLU A 311 -48.77 2.99 16.55
CA GLU A 311 -49.04 1.79 15.74
C GLU A 311 -47.79 1.55 14.88
N PHE A 312 -46.99 0.55 15.25
CA PHE A 312 -46.48 -0.50 14.36
C PHE A 312 -45.50 -1.35 15.15
N ARG A 313 -46.05 -2.47 15.64
CA ARG A 313 -45.35 -3.62 16.23
C ARG A 313 -44.33 -4.19 15.25
N GLU A 314 -43.22 -4.62 15.84
CA GLU A 314 -42.45 -5.83 15.56
C GLU A 314 -42.81 -6.61 14.29
N VAL A 315 -41.83 -6.76 13.41
CA VAL A 315 -41.72 -7.94 12.53
C VAL A 315 -40.38 -8.61 12.83
N ALA A 316 -40.47 -9.77 13.46
CA ALA A 316 -39.37 -10.71 13.58
C ALA A 316 -39.18 -11.45 12.26
N PHE A 317 -37.92 -11.70 11.87
CA PHE A 317 -37.59 -12.81 10.99
C PHE A 317 -36.70 -13.78 11.76
N THR A 318 -37.27 -14.95 11.99
CA THR A 318 -36.65 -16.17 12.49
C THR A 318 -35.71 -16.78 11.46
N ASN A 319 -34.66 -17.44 11.97
CA ASN A 319 -33.84 -18.53 11.42
C ASN A 319 -34.00 -18.93 9.95
#